data_AF-A0A7J4DS97-F1
#
_entry.id   AF-A0A7J4DS97-F1
#
_cell.length_a   1.000
_cell.length_b   1.000
_cell.length_c   1.000
_cell.angle_alpha   90.00
_cell.angle_beta   90.00
_cell.angle_gamma   90.00
#
_symmetry.space_group_name_H-M   'P 1'
#
loop_
_entity.id
_entity.type
_entity.pdbx_description
1 polymer ?
#
loop_
_entity_poly.entity_id
_entity_poly.type
_entity_poly.pdbx_seq_one_letter_code
_entity_poly.pdbx_strand_id
1 'polypeptide(L)'
;MWRVGIDIGGTFTDLIAYNEDTGEVKYLKVLTTPREPWKGFMKALEELGAPIGEVKVIVHATTLGTNMFFGQTGLEPPQAVLITTKGFRGITP
;
A
#
# COMPACT_ATOMS: atom_id res chain seq x y z
N MET A 1 12.58 -13.75 -14.37
CA MET A 1 12.45 -12.45 -13.71
C MET A 1 11.05 -12.32 -13.13
N TRP A 2 10.92 -11.66 -11.98
CA TRP A 2 9.67 -11.55 -11.24
C TRP A 2 8.89 -10.30 -11.63
N ARG A 3 7.57 -10.48 -11.79
CA ARG A 3 6.57 -9.41 -11.76
C ARG A 3 5.77 -9.53 -10.48
N VAL A 4 5.67 -8.44 -9.74
CA VAL A 4 5.05 -8.45 -8.41
C VAL A 4 3.86 -7.50 -8.39
N GLY A 5 2.71 -7.99 -7.94
CA GLY A 5 1.59 -7.18 -7.50
C GLY A 5 1.52 -7.20 -5.98
N ILE A 6 1.33 -6.04 -5.36
CA ILE A 6 1.21 -5.92 -3.91
C ILE A 6 0.06 -4.99 -3.55
N ASP A 7 -0.83 -5.45 -2.66
CA ASP A 7 -1.96 -4.70 -2.13
C ASP A 7 -1.82 -4.54 -0.61
N ILE A 8 -1.66 -3.31 -0.16
CA ILE A 8 -1.54 -2.98 1.26
C ILE A 8 -2.93 -2.63 1.81
N GLY A 9 -3.51 -3.58 2.55
CA GLY A 9 -4.76 -3.42 3.28
C GLY A 9 -4.57 -2.97 4.74
N GLY A 10 -5.68 -2.79 5.45
CA GLY A 10 -5.68 -2.40 6.86
C GLY A 10 -5.12 -3.44 7.83
N THR A 11 -5.30 -4.73 7.53
CA THR A 11 -4.86 -5.84 8.39
C THR A 11 -3.72 -6.62 7.75
N PHE A 12 -3.80 -6.84 6.44
CA PHE A 12 -2.85 -7.65 5.70
C PHE A 12 -2.33 -6.91 4.48
N THR A 13 -1.07 -7.21 4.15
CA THR A 13 -0.44 -6.89 2.87
C THR A 13 -0.35 -8.17 2.07
N ASP A 14 -1.01 -8.19 0.92
CA ASP A 14 -1.08 -9.34 0.03
C ASP A 14 -0.11 -9.13 -1.14
N LEU A 15 0.69 -10.14 -1.48
CA LEU A 15 1.63 -10.11 -2.59
C LEU A 15 1.39 -11.31 -3.51
N ILE A 16 1.27 -11.04 -4.81
CA ILE A 16 1.29 -12.05 -5.87
C ILE A 16 2.51 -11.83 -6.76
N ALA A 17 3.27 -12.87 -7.02
CA ALA A 17 4.47 -12.79 -7.85
C ALA A 17 4.43 -13.84 -8.96
N TYR A 18 4.77 -13.43 -10.17
CA TYR A 18 4.87 -14.29 -11.34
C TYR A 18 6.29 -14.24 -11.90
N ASN A 19 6.95 -15.39 -12.03
CA ASN A 19 8.26 -15.50 -12.67
C ASN A 19 8.09 -15.77 -14.16
N GLU A 20 8.46 -14.79 -14.99
CA GLU A 20 8.36 -14.90 -16.46
C GLU A 20 9.23 -16.02 -17.04
N ASP A 21 10.31 -16.40 -16.36
CA ASP A 21 11.30 -17.35 -16.91
C ASP A 21 10.90 -18.80 -16.62
N THR A 22 10.29 -19.04 -15.47
CA THR A 22 9.93 -20.39 -14.99
C THR A 22 8.43 -20.68 -15.05
N GLY A 23 7.60 -19.65 -15.19
CA GLY A 23 6.15 -19.74 -15.07
C GLY A 23 5.65 -19.89 -13.63
N GLU A 24 6.54 -19.82 -12.63
CA GLU A 24 6.20 -19.96 -11.22
C GLU A 24 5.30 -18.82 -10.73
N VAL A 25 4.29 -19.15 -9.91
CA VAL A 25 3.45 -18.17 -9.23
C VAL A 25 3.57 -18.36 -7.72
N LYS A 26 3.83 -17.28 -7.00
CA LYS A 26 3.87 -17.25 -5.52
C LYS A 26 2.81 -16.29 -4.99
N TYR A 27 2.24 -16.65 -3.84
CA TYR A 27 1.30 -15.83 -3.09
C TYR A 27 1.80 -15.71 -1.66
N LEU A 28 1.83 -14.49 -1.14
CA LEU A 28 2.27 -14.20 0.22
C LEU A 28 1.25 -13.28 0.88
N LYS A 29 1.09 -13.46 2.18
CA LYS A 29 0.21 -12.66 3.01
C LYS A 29 0.91 -12.38 4.33
N VAL A 30 1.22 -11.12 4.55
CA VAL A 30 1.86 -10.66 5.79
C VAL A 30 0.96 -9.69 6.52
N LEU A 31 1.16 -9.54 7.83
CA LEU A 31 0.45 -8.52 8.60
C LEU A 31 0.88 -7.11 8.13
N THR A 32 -0.09 -6.24 7.89
CA THR A 32 0.18 -4.81 7.69
C THR A 32 0.57 -4.19 9.02
N THR A 33 1.49 -3.22 8.98
CA THR A 33 1.69 -2.26 10.06
C THR A 33 1.01 -0.95 9.66
N PRO A 34 -0.22 -0.63 10.08
CA PRO A 34 -1.02 0.43 9.45
C PRO A 34 -0.39 1.83 9.52
N ARG A 35 0.37 2.11 10.59
CA ARG A 35 1.11 3.37 10.76
C ARG A 35 2.45 3.40 10.03
N GLU A 36 2.96 2.24 9.62
CA GLU A 36 4.23 2.07 8.92
C GLU A 36 4.07 1.02 7.80
N PRO A 37 3.20 1.28 6.80
CA PRO A 37 2.80 0.28 5.80
C PRO A 37 3.96 -0.25 4.98
N TRP A 38 5.02 0.57 4.84
CA TRP A 38 6.27 0.18 4.22
C TRP A 38 6.90 -1.06 4.87
N LYS A 39 6.70 -1.31 6.17
CA LYS A 39 7.21 -2.52 6.85
C LYS A 39 6.53 -3.79 6.34
N GLY A 40 5.22 -3.74 6.14
CA GLY A 40 4.46 -4.86 5.55
C GLY A 40 4.88 -5.12 4.10
N PHE A 41 5.07 -4.04 3.34
CA PHE A 41 5.59 -4.10 1.97
C PHE A 41 6.96 -4.78 1.89
N MET A 42 7.92 -4.33 2.72
CA MET A 42 9.28 -4.89 2.74
C MET A 42 9.27 -6.36 3.19
N LYS A 43 8.50 -6.69 4.23
CA LYS A 43 8.38 -8.06 4.71
C LYS A 43 7.83 -9.00 3.64
N ALA A 44 6.83 -8.58 2.86
CA ALA A 44 6.30 -9.38 1.77
C ALA A 44 7.35 -9.63 0.68
N LEU A 45 8.17 -8.62 0.34
CA LEU A 45 9.27 -8.78 -0.62
C LEU A 45 10.40 -9.68 -0.09
N GLU A 46 10.73 -9.60 1.20
CA GLU A 46 11.70 -10.50 1.83
C GLU A 46 11.21 -11.96 1.80
N GLU A 47 9.93 -12.20 2.12
CA GLU A 47 9.34 -13.55 2.09
C GLU A 47 9.22 -14.14 0.67
N LEU A 48 9.24 -13.31 -0.38
CA LEU A 48 9.34 -13.80 -1.77
C LEU A 48 10.66 -14.56 -1.99
N GLY A 49 11.70 -14.20 -1.25
CA GLY A 49 13.03 -14.81 -1.30
C GLY A 49 13.76 -14.57 -2.63
N ALA A 50 13.33 -13.56 -3.40
CA ALA A 50 13.95 -13.19 -4.67
C ALA A 50 14.85 -11.97 -4.49
N PRO A 51 16.06 -11.95 -5.11
CA PRO A 51 16.87 -10.74 -5.17
C PRO A 51 16.08 -9.59 -5.82
N ILE A 52 16.16 -8.38 -5.26
CA ILE A 52 15.49 -7.19 -5.82
C ILE A 52 15.86 -6.94 -7.29
N GLY A 53 17.11 -7.25 -7.68
CA GLY A 53 17.57 -7.13 -9.07
C GLY A 53 16.86 -8.05 -10.06
N GLU A 54 16.15 -9.08 -9.59
CA GLU A 54 15.34 -9.99 -10.41
C GLU A 54 13.88 -9.55 -10.51
N VAL A 55 13.46 -8.52 -9.77
CA VAL A 55 12.11 -7.95 -9.83
C VAL A 55 12.07 -6.87 -10.90
N LYS A 56 11.39 -7.15 -12.00
CA LYS A 56 11.30 -6.27 -13.18
C LYS A 56 10.23 -5.20 -13.03
N VAL A 57 9.14 -5.51 -12.33
CA VAL A 57 8.05 -4.57 -12.08
C VAL A 57 7.39 -4.85 -10.75
N ILE A 58 7.00 -3.78 -10.07
CA ILE A 58 6.14 -3.82 -8.88
C ILE A 58 4.91 -2.96 -9.18
N VAL A 59 3.74 -3.58 -9.14
CA VAL A 59 2.45 -2.88 -9.15
C VAL A 59 1.97 -2.78 -7.71
N HIS A 60 1.92 -1.56 -7.19
CA HIS A 60 1.54 -1.27 -5.82
C HIS A 60 0.13 -0.68 -5.76
N ALA A 61 -0.75 -1.31 -4.98
CA ALA A 61 -2.06 -0.82 -4.60
C ALA A 61 -2.16 -0.71 -3.07
N THR A 62 -3.01 0.19 -2.58
CA THR A 62 -3.32 0.27 -1.16
C THR A 62 -4.73 0.79 -0.93
N THR A 63 -5.39 0.25 0.11
CA THR A 63 -6.69 0.74 0.58
C THR A 63 -6.56 1.69 1.78
N LEU A 64 -5.35 1.92 2.30
CA LEU A 64 -5.13 2.78 3.48
C LEU A 64 -5.57 4.23 3.23
N GLY A 65 -5.31 4.76 2.03
CA GLY A 65 -5.73 6.12 1.65
C GLY A 65 -7.25 6.28 1.70
N THR A 66 -7.97 5.35 1.08
CA THR A 66 -9.44 5.34 1.11
C THR A 66 -9.97 5.17 2.54
N ASN A 67 -9.40 4.25 3.32
CA ASN A 67 -9.83 4.01 4.69
C ASN A 67 -9.58 5.19 5.64
N MET A 68 -8.55 6.01 5.38
CA MET A 68 -8.32 7.26 6.11
C MET A 68 -9.51 8.23 5.96
N PHE A 69 -10.15 8.29 4.79
CA PHE A 69 -11.32 9.15 4.56
C PHE A 69 -12.64 8.54 5.06
N PHE A 70 -12.76 7.20 5.07
CA PHE A 70 -14.01 6.50 5.40
C PHE A 70 -14.07 5.90 6.81
N GLY A 71 -13.12 6.22 7.69
CA GLY A 71 -13.28 6.02 9.14
C GLY A 71 -12.62 4.77 9.74
N GLN A 72 -11.41 4.38 9.28
CA GLN A 72 -10.61 3.42 10.06
C GLN A 72 -10.16 4.04 11.40
N THR A 73 -10.53 3.41 12.51
CA THR A 73 -10.16 3.83 13.87
C THR A 73 -8.63 3.90 14.02
N GLY A 74 -8.09 5.07 14.38
CA GLY A 74 -6.66 5.28 14.64
C GLY A 74 -5.82 5.78 13.46
N LEU A 75 -6.43 6.03 12.30
CA LEU A 75 -5.88 6.83 11.20
C LEU A 75 -6.52 8.22 11.23
N GLU A 76 -6.00 9.10 12.10
CA GLU A 76 -6.46 10.50 12.06
C GLU A 76 -5.88 11.17 10.81
N PRO A 77 -6.71 11.83 9.98
CA PRO A 77 -6.20 12.60 8.87
C PRO A 77 -5.22 13.66 9.40
N PRO A 78 -4.15 13.96 8.65
CA PRO A 78 -3.22 15.00 9.06
C PRO A 78 -3.97 16.32 9.27
N GLN A 79 -3.55 17.10 10.27
CA GLN A 79 -4.09 18.45 10.45
C GLN A 79 -3.87 19.24 9.16
N ALA A 80 -4.96 19.68 8.55
CA ALA A 80 -4.94 20.47 7.33
C ALA A 80 -5.62 21.82 7.58
N VAL A 81 -5.13 22.87 6.91
CA VAL A 81 -5.71 24.21 6.95
C VAL A 81 -6.17 24.57 5.54
N LEU A 82 -7.43 25.00 5.41
CA LEU A 82 -7.96 25.54 4.17
C LEU A 82 -7.82 27.07 4.18
N ILE A 83 -6.99 27.60 3.28
CA ILE A 83 -6.84 29.05 3.06
C ILE A 83 -7.73 29.44 1.87
N THR A 84 -8.63 30.39 2.08
CA THR A 84 -9.58 30.86 1.07
C THR A 84 -9.50 32.39 0.89
N THR A 85 -10.01 32.87 -0.24
CA THR A 85 -10.24 34.31 -0.44
C THR A 85 -11.33 34.82 0.50
N LYS A 86 -11.26 36.11 0.87
CA LYS A 86 -12.26 36.74 1.74
C LYS A 86 -13.66 36.57 1.12
N GLY A 87 -14.59 36.01 1.89
CA GLY A 87 -15.98 35.75 1.47
C GLY A 87 -16.28 34.32 1.02
N PHE A 88 -15.27 33.46 0.86
CA PHE A 88 -15.43 32.11 0.28
C PHE A 88 -15.35 30.96 1.30
N ARG A 89 -15.33 31.25 2.60
CA ARG A 89 -15.19 30.24 3.68
C ARG A 89 -16.32 29.19 3.71
N GLY A 90 -17.53 29.53 3.24
CA GLY A 90 -18.70 28.65 3.31
C GLY A 90 -18.97 27.78 2.09
N ILE A 91 -18.07 27.73 1.10
CA ILE A 91 -18.28 26.95 -0.14
C ILE A 91 -17.93 25.47 0.05
N THR A 92 -17.06 25.15 1.01
CA THR A 92 -16.76 23.77 1.40
C THR A 92 -17.61 23.37 2.61
N PRO A 93 -18.15 22.13 2.64
CA PRO A 93 -18.93 21.60 3.77
C PRO A 93 -18.20 21.68 5.12
#